data_AF-A0A1G1MTX9-F1
#
_entry.id   AF-A0A1G1MTX9-F1
#
_cell.length_a   1.000
_cell.length_b   1.000
_cell.length_c   1.000
_cell.angle_alpha   90.00
_cell.angle_beta   90.00
_cell.angle_gamma   90.00
#
_symmetry.space_group_name_H-M   'P 1'
#
loop_
_entity.id
_entity.type
_entity.pdbx_description
1 polymer ?
#
loop_
_entity_poly.entity_id
_entity_poly.type
_entity_poly.pdbx_seq_one_letter_code
_entity_poly.pdbx_strand_id
1 'polypeptide(L)'
;MNIINWGEVYYIILREQGYEKANTFENNFQKLPISLVYPDISLIKKASEYKAFNTLSFADCIAAATAKNYGGSLVTGDKEFRQLEKNINVEWL
;
A
#
# COMPACT_ATOMS: atom_id res chain seq x y z
N MET A 1 -4.58 -0.28 5.94
CA MET A 1 -3.42 -0.58 5.07
C MET A 1 -3.63 -1.94 4.42
N ASN A 2 -3.24 -2.13 3.15
CA ASN A 2 -3.28 -3.47 2.55
C ASN A 2 -2.18 -4.35 3.14
N ILE A 3 -2.45 -5.64 3.36
CA ILE A 3 -1.48 -6.60 3.91
C ILE A 3 -0.21 -6.73 3.05
N ILE A 4 -0.33 -6.53 1.73
CA ILE A 4 0.82 -6.58 0.82
C ILE A 4 1.77 -5.40 1.07
N ASN A 5 1.23 -4.19 1.25
CA ASN A 5 2.04 -3.03 1.59
C ASN A 5 2.62 -3.13 3.02
N TRP A 6 1.89 -3.76 3.95
CA TRP A 6 2.45 -4.05 5.27
C TRP A 6 3.69 -4.96 5.17
N GLY A 7 3.61 -6.01 4.34
CA GLY A 7 4.74 -6.89 4.04
C GLY A 7 5.90 -6.17 3.36
N GLU A 8 5.61 -5.20 2.50
CA GLU A 8 6.61 -4.33 1.88
C GLU A 8 7.42 -3.54 2.91
N VAL A 9 6.74 -2.89 3.85
CA VAL A 9 7.40 -2.18 4.96
C VAL A 9 8.21 -3.14 5.81
N TYR A 10 7.66 -4.31 6.16
CA TYR A 10 8.36 -5.30 6.97
C TYR A 10 9.66 -5.78 6.31
N TYR A 11 9.64 -6.16 5.03
CA TYR A 11 10.86 -6.65 4.37
C TYR A 11 11.91 -5.54 4.22
N ILE A 12 11.49 -4.30 3.96
CA ILE A 12 12.43 -3.16 3.84
C ILE A 12 13.17 -2.98 5.17
N ILE A 13 12.44 -2.94 6.28
CA ILE A 13 13.04 -2.81 7.62
C ILE A 13 13.94 -4.01 7.92
N LEU A 14 13.49 -5.22 7.62
CA LEU A 14 14.29 -6.43 7.84
C LEU A 14 15.60 -6.40 7.04
N ARG A 15 15.53 -6.04 5.76
CA ARG A 15 16.68 -5.97 4.85
C ARG A 15 17.68 -4.90 5.27
N GLU A 16 17.20 -3.75 5.75
CA GLU A 16 18.04 -2.58 6.03
C GLU A 16 18.49 -2.48 7.49
N GLN A 17 17.73 -3.06 8.43
CA GLN A 17 17.93 -2.86 9.87
C GLN A 17 17.89 -4.17 10.69
N GLY A 18 17.60 -5.30 10.06
CA GLY A 18 17.62 -6.62 10.71
C GLY A 18 16.36 -6.97 11.52
N TYR A 19 16.34 -8.20 12.03
CA TYR A 19 15.17 -8.80 12.69
C TYR A 19 14.69 -8.05 13.92
N GLU A 20 15.59 -7.49 14.73
CA GLU A 20 15.21 -6.78 15.95
C GLU A 20 14.33 -5.55 15.64
N LYS A 21 14.70 -4.78 14.61
CA LYS A 21 13.94 -3.61 14.17
C LYS A 21 12.64 -4.01 13.47
N ALA A 22 12.64 -5.07 12.68
CA ALA A 22 11.43 -5.60 12.04
C ALA A 22 10.39 -6.07 13.08
N ASN A 23 10.81 -6.80 14.11
CA ASN A 23 9.93 -7.21 15.21
C ASN A 23 9.41 -6.02 16.02
N THR A 24 10.26 -5.01 16.24
CA THR A 24 9.85 -3.77 16.91
C THR A 24 8.78 -3.03 16.09
N PHE A 25 8.94 -2.96 14.77
CA PHE A 25 7.94 -2.41 13.86
C PHE A 25 6.61 -3.17 13.97
N GLU A 26 6.62 -4.50 13.89
CA GLU A 26 5.40 -5.31 13.98
C GLU A 26 4.66 -5.08 15.32
N ASN A 27 5.38 -5.13 16.44
CA ASN A 27 4.81 -4.91 17.77
C ASN A 27 4.22 -3.50 17.94
N ASN A 28 4.83 -2.48 17.32
CA ASN A 28 4.31 -1.12 17.36
C ASN A 28 3.13 -0.93 16.41
N PHE A 29 3.19 -1.54 15.22
CA PHE A 29 2.12 -1.47 14.23
C PHE A 29 0.80 -2.03 14.78
N GLN A 30 0.84 -3.15 15.52
CA GLN A 30 -0.34 -3.75 16.15
C GLN A 30 -1.03 -2.83 17.17
N LYS A 31 -0.34 -1.80 17.68
CA LYS A 31 -0.91 -0.82 18.64
C LYS A 31 -1.54 0.38 17.93
N LEU A 32 -1.34 0.53 16.62
CA LEU A 32 -1.93 1.61 15.85
C LEU A 32 -3.39 1.30 15.53
N PRO A 33 -4.27 2.32 15.43
CA PRO A 33 -5.66 2.14 15.01
C PRO A 33 -5.76 1.94 13.48
N ILE A 34 -4.99 1.00 12.93
CA ILE A 34 -4.92 0.71 11.50
C ILE A 34 -5.49 -0.69 11.25
N SER A 35 -6.53 -0.77 10.42
CA SER A 35 -7.05 -2.05 9.94
C SER A 35 -6.22 -2.57 8.77
N LEU A 36 -5.88 -3.86 8.82
CA LEU A 36 -5.28 -4.57 7.68
C LEU A 36 -6.38 -5.05 6.73
N VAL A 37 -6.19 -4.77 5.44
CA VAL A 37 -7.06 -5.21 4.36
C VAL A 37 -6.43 -6.39 3.66
N TYR A 38 -7.15 -7.50 3.59
CA TYR A 38 -6.78 -8.69 2.84
C TYR A 38 -7.42 -8.62 1.46
N PRO A 39 -6.63 -8.63 0.37
CA PRO A 39 -7.17 -8.44 -0.96
C PRO A 39 -7.93 -9.69 -1.44
N ASP A 40 -9.11 -9.46 -2.01
CA ASP A 40 -9.85 -10.49 -2.75
C ASP A 40 -9.53 -10.41 -4.25
N ILE A 41 -10.11 -11.32 -5.04
CA ILE A 41 -9.92 -11.35 -6.51
C ILE A 41 -10.35 -10.03 -7.16
N SER A 42 -11.39 -9.37 -6.62
CA SER A 42 -11.91 -8.11 -7.16
C SER A 42 -10.88 -6.98 -7.01
N LEU A 43 -10.29 -6.85 -5.82
CA LEU A 43 -9.26 -5.88 -5.52
C LEU A 43 -8.00 -6.15 -6.35
N ILE A 44 -7.57 -7.42 -6.44
CA ILE A 44 -6.42 -7.81 -7.26
C ILE A 44 -6.66 -7.49 -8.73
N LYS A 45 -7.86 -7.79 -9.26
CA LYS A 45 -8.21 -7.44 -10.65
C LYS A 45 -8.13 -5.93 -10.88
N LYS A 46 -8.62 -5.14 -9.92
CA LYS A 46 -8.55 -3.67 -10.00
C LYS A 46 -7.12 -3.15 -9.99
N ALA A 47 -6.26 -3.73 -9.14
CA ALA A 47 -4.84 -3.41 -9.13
C ALA A 47 -4.17 -3.78 -10.47
N SER A 48 -4.51 -4.93 -11.05
CA SER A 48 -4.01 -5.36 -12.36
C SER A 48 -4.44 -4.41 -13.49
N GLU A 49 -5.66 -3.88 -13.45
CA GLU A 49 -6.10 -2.83 -14.38
C GLU A 49 -5.21 -1.58 -14.25
N TYR A 50 -4.94 -1.11 -13.04
CA TYR A 50 -4.03 0.02 -12.84
C TYR A 50 -2.62 -0.29 -13.35
N LYS A 51 -2.09 -1.49 -13.10
CA LYS A 51 -0.75 -1.88 -13.56
C LYS A 51 -0.65 -1.97 -15.08
N ALA A 52 -1.70 -2.43 -15.76
CA ALA A 52 -1.70 -2.58 -17.21
C ALA A 52 -1.58 -1.25 -17.96
N PHE A 53 -2.05 -0.16 -17.36
CA PHE A 53 -2.12 1.16 -18.00
C PHE A 53 -1.19 2.21 -17.38
N ASN A 54 -0.39 1.86 -16.36
CA ASN A 54 0.50 2.79 -15.66
C ASN A 54 1.86 2.13 -15.34
N THR A 55 2.87 2.93 -15.04
CA THR A 55 4.23 2.43 -14.76
C THR A 55 4.45 1.96 -13.32
N LEU A 56 3.52 2.24 -12.41
CA LEU A 56 3.58 1.93 -10.97
C LEU A 56 3.97 0.49 -10.67
N SER A 57 4.59 0.25 -9.53
CA SER A 57 4.80 -1.12 -9.03
C SER A 57 3.46 -1.81 -8.78
N PHE A 58 3.44 -3.15 -8.76
CA PHE A 58 2.18 -3.85 -8.49
C PHE A 58 1.69 -3.64 -7.05
N ALA A 59 2.61 -3.48 -6.09
CA ALA A 59 2.28 -3.16 -4.70
C ALA A 59 1.61 -1.78 -4.57
N ASP A 60 2.06 -0.80 -5.35
CA ASP A 60 1.44 0.53 -5.42
C ASP A 60 0.06 0.48 -6.08
N CYS A 61 -0.10 -0.35 -7.11
CA CYS A 61 -1.42 -0.59 -7.71
C CYS A 61 -2.40 -1.22 -6.70
N ILE A 62 -1.91 -2.10 -5.82
CA ILE A 62 -2.73 -2.69 -4.75
C ILE A 62 -3.11 -1.64 -3.70
N ALA A 63 -2.18 -0.74 -3.33
CA ALA A 63 -2.48 0.39 -2.45
C ALA A 63 -3.58 1.29 -3.07
N ALA A 64 -3.42 1.66 -4.34
CA ALA A 64 -4.40 2.46 -5.08
C ALA A 64 -5.77 1.78 -5.19
N ALA A 65 -5.80 0.48 -5.52
CA ALA A 65 -7.04 -0.29 -5.58
C ALA A 65 -7.71 -0.39 -4.21
N THR A 66 -6.94 -0.53 -3.13
CA THR A 66 -7.45 -0.53 -1.77
C THR A 66 -8.10 0.81 -1.43
N ALA A 67 -7.43 1.93 -1.72
CA ALA A 67 -7.99 3.27 -1.51
C ALA A 67 -9.30 3.45 -2.29
N LYS A 68 -9.32 3.04 -3.57
CA LYS A 68 -10.52 3.10 -4.40
C LYS A 68 -11.69 2.29 -3.83
N ASN A 69 -11.43 1.05 -3.42
CA ASN A 69 -12.46 0.12 -2.98
C ASN A 69 -13.14 0.55 -1.67
N TYR A 70 -12.37 1.17 -0.77
CA TYR A 70 -12.87 1.63 0.53
C TYR A 70 -13.24 3.12 0.55
N GLY A 71 -13.17 3.81 -0.60
CA GLY A 71 -13.46 5.24 -0.68
C GLY A 71 -12.52 6.13 0.16
N GLY A 72 -11.31 5.65 0.44
CA GLY A 72 -10.30 6.37 1.24
C GLY A 72 -9.32 7.18 0.40
N SER A 73 -8.54 8.03 1.07
CA SER A 73 -7.39 8.72 0.47
C SER A 73 -6.15 7.82 0.51
N LEU A 74 -5.38 7.81 -0.58
CA LEU A 74 -4.04 7.23 -0.61
C LEU A 74 -3.03 8.28 -0.14
N VAL A 75 -2.37 8.03 0.99
CA VAL A 75 -1.37 8.94 1.56
C VAL A 75 0.02 8.51 1.08
N THR A 76 0.74 9.39 0.37
CA THR A 76 2.09 9.07 -0.16
C THR A 76 2.92 10.32 -0.45
N GLY A 77 4.25 10.17 -0.43
CA GLY A 77 5.19 11.15 -0.98
C GLY A 77 5.66 10.81 -2.40
N ASP A 78 5.24 9.66 -2.94
CA ASP A 78 5.72 9.16 -4.24
C ASP A 78 4.95 9.76 -5.42
N LYS A 79 5.65 10.60 -6.18
CA LYS A 79 5.10 11.33 -7.34
C LYS A 79 4.61 10.42 -8.45
N GLU A 80 4.98 9.14 -8.49
CA GLU A 80 4.46 8.20 -9.50
C GLU A 80 2.93 8.08 -9.44
N PHE A 81 2.32 8.30 -8.26
CA PHE A 81 0.86 8.27 -8.06
C PHE A 81 0.09 9.40 -8.75
N ARG A 82 0.78 10.44 -9.29
CA ARG A 82 0.14 11.49 -10.10
C ARG A 82 -0.64 10.94 -11.29
N GLN A 83 -0.21 9.79 -11.82
CA GLN A 83 -0.88 9.10 -12.92
C GLN A 83 -2.31 8.64 -12.56
N LEU A 84 -2.59 8.45 -11.26
CA LEU A 84 -3.86 7.92 -10.76
C LEU A 84 -4.75 8.97 -10.07
N GLU A 85 -4.37 10.25 -10.01
CA GLU A 85 -5.15 11.32 -9.32
C GLU A 85 -6.58 11.50 -9.88
N LYS A 86 -6.83 11.09 -11.13
CA LYS A 86 -8.18 11.10 -11.71
C LYS A 86 -9.05 9.92 -11.24
N ASN A 87 -8.43 8.87 -10.72
CA ASN A 87 -9.09 7.62 -10.37
C ASN A 87 -9.30 7.49 -8.85
N ILE A 88 -8.38 8.03 -8.07
CA ILE A 88 -8.35 7.94 -6.60
C ILE A 88 -8.03 9.29 -5.97
N ASN A 89 -8.44 9.46 -4.71
CA ASN A 89 -8.01 10.59 -3.90
C ASN A 89 -6.59 10.33 -3.39
N VAL A 90 -5.70 11.31 -3.56
CA VAL A 90 -4.31 11.23 -3.09
C VAL A 90 -4.06 12.38 -2.12
N GLU A 91 -3.51 12.05 -0.95
CA GLU A 91 -3.02 12.99 0.04
C GLU A 91 -1.49 12.97 0.03
N TRP A 92 -0.90 14.11 -0.31
CA TRP A 92 0.54 14.23 -0.53
C TRP A 92 1.25 14.61 0.78
N LEU A 93 2.30 13.88 1.13
CA LEU A 93 3.21 14.14 2.26
C LEU A 93 4.37 15.08 1.89
#